data_AF-A0A085TZF6-F1
#
_entry.id   AF-A0A085TZF6-F1
#
_cell.length_a   1.000
_cell.length_b   1.000
_cell.length_c   1.000
_cell.angle_alpha   90.00
_cell.angle_beta   90.00
_cell.angle_gamma   90.00
#
_symmetry.space_group_name_H-M   'P 1'
#
loop_
_entity.id
_entity.type
_entity.pdbx_description
1 polymer ?
#
loop_
_entity_poly.entity_id
_entity_poly.type
_entity_poly.pdbx_seq_one_letter_code
_entity_poly.pdbx_strand_id
1 'polypeptide(L)'
;MFQQEFGAHAPAALAGVPKPRSTPLAAALEELREAACDLAFAEAADLIARNRIMMIDGMIAGCEADAAEAGPETAGALCDAVSGLREDRASLAETLSLETAYRDDQRAEARTRIRKAQGRLRSLLQLAERRLDSPPTGIDADDLEDRARESLRFDADELAQIARQEARARLSDGFAASPVYGEQGVPELPHSVAALARRLVEDARGQLF
;
A
#
# COMPACT_ATOMS: atom_id res chain seq x y z
N MET A 1 -54.64 1.98 9.20
CA MET A 1 -55.04 0.57 9.25
C MET A 1 -55.00 0.01 7.83
N PHE A 2 -53.88 -0.59 7.44
CA PHE A 2 -53.78 -1.54 6.32
C PHE A 2 -52.62 -2.48 6.67
N GLN A 3 -52.97 -3.68 7.10
CA GLN A 3 -52.10 -4.84 7.16
C GLN A 3 -52.04 -5.46 5.77
N GLN A 4 -50.86 -5.85 5.33
CA GLN A 4 -50.70 -7.04 4.49
C GLN A 4 -49.35 -7.68 4.82
N GLU A 5 -49.43 -8.76 5.59
CA GLU A 5 -48.36 -9.71 5.79
C GLU A 5 -48.36 -10.71 4.63
N PHE A 6 -47.20 -10.92 4.01
CA PHE A 6 -46.83 -12.20 3.43
C PHE A 6 -45.35 -12.42 3.74
N GLY A 7 -45.07 -13.22 4.76
CA GLY A 7 -43.76 -13.81 4.98
C GLY A 7 -43.62 -15.11 4.18
N ALA A 8 -42.42 -15.37 3.66
CA ALA A 8 -41.85 -16.71 3.52
C ALA A 8 -40.37 -16.65 3.08
N HIS A 9 -39.51 -17.12 3.98
CA HIS A 9 -38.17 -17.68 3.74
C HIS A 9 -37.03 -16.78 3.25
N ALA A 10 -36.44 -16.02 4.18
CA ALA A 10 -34.99 -15.84 4.17
C ALA A 10 -34.36 -17.06 4.91
N PRO A 11 -33.37 -17.75 4.33
CA PRO A 11 -32.74 -18.88 5.01
C PRO A 11 -31.98 -18.38 6.24
N ALA A 12 -32.41 -18.87 7.41
CA ALA A 12 -31.61 -18.86 8.61
C ALA A 12 -30.46 -19.85 8.42
N ALA A 13 -29.23 -19.34 8.23
CA ALA A 13 -27.98 -19.93 8.72
C ALA A 13 -26.79 -19.19 8.10
N LEU A 14 -26.24 -18.24 8.86
CA LEU A 14 -24.83 -18.18 9.24
C LEU A 14 -24.78 -17.25 10.45
N ALA A 15 -25.48 -17.67 11.51
CA ALA A 15 -25.27 -17.12 12.85
C ALA A 15 -23.76 -17.19 13.10
N GLY A 16 -23.19 -16.01 13.36
CA GLY A 16 -21.77 -15.77 13.27
C GLY A 16 -20.93 -16.87 13.90
N VAL A 17 -20.06 -17.46 13.09
CA VAL A 17 -18.80 -17.97 13.61
C VAL A 17 -18.21 -16.82 14.44
N PRO A 18 -18.05 -16.97 15.76
CA PRO A 18 -17.42 -15.92 16.54
C PRO A 18 -16.05 -15.69 15.91
N LYS A 19 -15.81 -14.49 15.36
CA LYS A 19 -14.45 -14.07 15.02
C LYS A 19 -13.61 -14.36 16.26
N PRO A 20 -12.53 -15.17 16.16
CA PRO A 20 -11.66 -15.36 17.31
C PRO A 20 -11.26 -13.97 17.78
N ARG A 21 -11.44 -13.70 19.08
CA ARG A 21 -11.11 -12.40 19.66
C ARG A 21 -9.61 -12.21 19.45
N SER A 22 -9.22 -11.33 18.54
CA SER A 22 -7.82 -11.03 18.29
C SER A 22 -7.20 -10.53 19.60
N THR A 23 -6.04 -11.06 19.95
CA THR A 23 -5.32 -10.57 21.13
C THR A 23 -4.96 -9.10 20.91
N PRO A 24 -4.82 -8.29 21.98
CA PRO A 24 -4.39 -6.89 21.84
C PRO A 24 -3.08 -6.72 21.05
N LEU A 25 -2.20 -7.73 21.11
CA LEU A 25 -0.95 -7.82 20.36
C LEU A 25 -1.22 -8.06 18.86
N ALA A 26 -2.05 -9.05 18.51
CA ALA A 26 -2.44 -9.31 17.12
C ALA A 26 -3.16 -8.11 16.48
N ALA A 27 -4.05 -7.45 17.23
CA ALA A 27 -4.71 -6.23 16.74
C ALA A 27 -3.73 -5.07 16.50
N ALA A 28 -2.66 -4.97 17.31
CA ALA A 28 -1.65 -3.92 17.15
C ALA A 28 -0.74 -4.16 15.94
N LEU A 29 -0.42 -5.43 15.67
CA LEU A 29 0.28 -5.85 14.47
C LEU A 29 -0.54 -5.57 13.21
N GLU A 30 -1.85 -5.85 13.23
CA GLU A 30 -2.73 -5.57 12.09
C GLU A 30 -2.85 -4.07 11.81
N GLU A 31 -3.02 -3.25 12.86
CA GLU A 31 -3.03 -1.78 12.71
C GLU A 31 -1.70 -1.24 12.14
N LEU A 32 -0.57 -1.81 12.57
CA LEU A 32 0.75 -1.46 12.04
C LEU A 32 0.86 -1.84 10.56
N ARG A 33 0.38 -3.03 10.20
CA ARG A 33 0.35 -3.53 8.83
C ARG A 33 -0.46 -2.61 7.92
N GLU A 34 -1.70 -2.29 8.29
CA GLU A 34 -2.56 -1.39 7.53
C GLU A 34 -1.90 -0.03 7.32
N ALA A 35 -1.34 0.56 8.39
CA ALA A 35 -0.68 1.84 8.29
C ALA A 35 0.59 1.80 7.42
N ALA A 36 1.34 0.69 7.43
CA ALA A 36 2.49 0.49 6.55
C ALA A 36 2.06 0.34 5.08
N CYS A 37 0.94 -0.35 4.80
CA CYS A 37 0.36 -0.43 3.46
C CYS A 37 -0.07 0.95 2.95
N ASP A 38 -0.75 1.74 3.78
CA ASP A 38 -1.19 3.10 3.43
C ASP A 38 0.01 4.00 3.10
N LEU A 39 1.07 3.92 3.91
CA LEU A 39 2.33 4.63 3.65
C LEU A 39 2.96 4.22 2.31
N ALA A 40 3.03 2.91 2.05
CA ALA A 40 3.61 2.41 0.81
C ALA A 40 2.80 2.82 -0.43
N PHE A 41 1.47 2.82 -0.32
CA PHE A 41 0.58 3.31 -1.36
C PHE A 41 0.80 4.81 -1.63
N ALA A 42 0.89 5.63 -0.59
CA ALA A 42 1.10 7.07 -0.73
C ALA A 42 2.47 7.41 -1.36
N GLU A 43 3.54 6.68 -0.99
CA GLU A 43 4.87 6.83 -1.61
C GLU A 43 4.87 6.38 -3.09
N ALA A 44 4.22 5.27 -3.41
CA ALA A 44 4.14 4.78 -4.78
C ALA A 44 3.29 5.68 -5.69
N ALA A 45 2.13 6.14 -5.21
CA ALA A 45 1.22 6.97 -5.99
C ALA A 45 1.86 8.33 -6.37
N ASP A 46 2.58 8.97 -5.45
CA ASP A 46 3.30 10.22 -5.72
C ASP A 46 4.37 10.04 -6.80
N LEU A 47 5.13 8.95 -6.69
CA LEU A 47 6.15 8.58 -7.67
C LEU A 47 5.54 8.32 -9.06
N ILE A 48 4.42 7.60 -9.13
CA ILE A 48 3.70 7.32 -10.37
C ILE A 48 3.19 8.62 -11.00
N ALA A 49 2.59 9.52 -10.22
CA ALA A 49 2.07 10.80 -10.72
C ALA A 49 3.19 11.64 -11.36
N ARG A 50 4.35 11.75 -10.70
CA ARG A 50 5.52 12.45 -11.25
C ARG A 50 6.07 11.76 -12.49
N ASN A 51 6.13 10.42 -12.49
CA ASN A 51 6.64 9.65 -13.62
C ASN A 51 5.77 9.82 -14.87
N ARG A 52 4.45 9.97 -14.74
CA ARG A 52 3.56 10.21 -15.89
C ARG A 52 3.91 11.49 -16.64
N ILE A 53 4.21 12.58 -15.93
CA ILE A 53 4.64 13.83 -16.56
C ILE A 53 6.00 13.65 -17.24
N MET A 54 6.96 13.02 -16.56
CA MET A 54 8.28 12.73 -17.13
C MET A 54 8.20 11.89 -18.41
N MET A 55 7.31 10.89 -18.45
CA MET A 55 7.08 10.07 -19.64
C MET A 55 6.50 10.87 -20.80
N ILE A 56 5.51 11.74 -20.54
CA ILE A 56 4.93 12.60 -21.57
C ILE A 56 5.96 13.60 -22.09
N ASP A 57 6.78 14.18 -21.21
CA ASP A 57 7.89 15.07 -21.59
C ASP A 57 8.89 14.34 -22.50
N GLY A 58 9.20 13.08 -22.19
CA GLY A 58 10.04 12.23 -23.04
C GLY A 58 9.42 11.93 -24.40
N MET A 59 8.12 11.64 -24.46
CA MET A 59 7.39 11.40 -25.71
C MET A 59 7.35 12.67 -26.58
N ILE A 60 7.08 13.83 -26.00
CA ILE A 60 7.11 15.12 -26.70
C ILE A 60 8.48 15.35 -27.32
N ALA A 61 9.55 15.21 -26.52
CA ALA A 61 10.92 15.41 -26.99
C ALA A 61 11.28 14.42 -28.12
N GLY A 62 10.87 13.16 -28.00
CA GLY A 62 11.06 12.14 -29.03
C GLY A 62 10.35 12.51 -30.34
N CYS A 63 9.06 12.88 -30.26
CA CYS A 63 8.32 13.30 -31.44
C CYS A 63 8.88 14.58 -32.10
N GLU A 64 9.35 15.55 -31.31
CA GLU A 64 9.98 16.77 -31.81
C GLU A 64 11.31 16.46 -32.53
N ALA A 65 12.12 15.56 -31.99
CA ALA A 65 13.35 15.11 -32.62
C ALA A 65 13.07 14.36 -33.93
N ASP A 66 12.14 13.40 -33.91
CA ASP A 66 11.76 12.62 -35.09
C ASP A 66 11.16 13.51 -36.20
N ALA A 67 10.37 14.53 -35.82
CA ALA A 67 9.77 15.46 -36.78
C ALA A 67 10.80 16.31 -37.53
N ALA A 68 11.94 16.62 -36.90
CA ALA A 68 13.00 17.40 -37.51
C ALA A 68 13.74 16.65 -38.64
N GLU A 69 13.73 15.32 -38.60
CA GLU A 69 14.43 14.45 -39.55
C GLU A 69 13.48 13.80 -40.58
N ALA A 70 12.16 13.85 -40.33
CA ALA A 70 11.16 13.19 -41.14
C ALA A 70 10.72 13.99 -42.38
N GLY A 71 10.06 13.29 -43.33
CA GLY A 71 9.41 13.92 -44.47
C GLY A 71 8.15 14.74 -44.06
N PRO A 72 7.64 15.64 -44.92
CA PRO A 72 6.61 16.62 -44.55
C PRO A 72 5.31 16.05 -43.97
N GLU A 73 4.84 14.92 -44.50
CA GLU A 73 3.62 14.26 -44.03
C GLU A 73 3.80 13.68 -42.62
N THR A 74 4.90 12.95 -42.40
CA THR A 74 5.23 12.38 -41.09
C THR A 74 5.54 13.47 -40.05
N ALA A 75 6.26 14.52 -40.44
CA ALA A 75 6.51 15.67 -39.58
C ALA A 75 5.21 16.37 -39.17
N GLY A 76 4.23 16.49 -40.07
CA GLY A 76 2.90 17.01 -39.76
C GLY A 76 2.18 16.16 -38.70
N ALA A 77 2.13 14.85 -38.90
CA ALA A 77 1.50 13.93 -37.96
C ALA A 77 2.17 13.94 -36.56
N LEU A 78 3.49 14.05 -36.50
CA LEU A 78 4.24 14.17 -35.24
C LEU A 78 3.96 15.50 -34.53
N CYS A 79 3.83 16.61 -35.26
CA CYS A 79 3.44 17.90 -34.69
C CYS A 79 2.03 17.87 -34.07
N ASP A 80 1.09 17.20 -34.73
CA ASP A 80 -0.27 17.02 -34.21
C ASP A 80 -0.26 16.16 -32.92
N ALA A 81 0.52 15.07 -32.92
CA ALA A 81 0.71 14.23 -31.73
C ALA A 81 1.33 15.00 -30.56
N VAL A 82 2.35 15.82 -30.81
CA VAL A 82 2.96 16.71 -29.80
C VAL A 82 1.93 17.67 -29.21
N SER A 83 1.02 18.20 -30.05
CA SER A 83 -0.03 19.11 -29.58
C SER A 83 -0.97 18.40 -28.60
N GLY A 84 -1.43 17.19 -28.93
CA GLY A 84 -2.24 16.37 -28.02
C GLY A 84 -1.50 16.01 -26.72
N LEU A 85 -0.22 15.61 -26.81
CA LEU A 85 0.59 15.31 -25.63
C LEU A 85 0.78 16.53 -24.71
N ARG A 86 0.88 17.74 -25.27
CA ARG A 86 0.98 18.99 -24.49
C ARG A 86 -0.32 19.32 -23.77
N GLU A 87 -1.47 19.05 -24.38
CA GLU A 87 -2.79 19.19 -23.74
C GLU A 87 -2.92 18.21 -22.57
N ASP A 88 -2.58 16.93 -22.78
CA ASP A 88 -2.58 15.91 -21.72
C ASP A 88 -1.63 16.29 -20.58
N ARG A 89 -0.42 16.77 -20.91
CA ARG A 89 0.55 17.25 -19.93
C ARG A 89 0.01 18.40 -19.10
N ALA A 90 -0.65 19.37 -19.73
CA ALA A 90 -1.23 20.52 -19.05
C ALA A 90 -2.34 20.07 -18.08
N SER A 91 -3.23 19.20 -18.54
CA SER A 91 -4.29 18.60 -17.72
C SER A 91 -3.74 17.88 -16.48
N LEU A 92 -2.68 17.08 -16.65
CA LEU A 92 -2.02 16.40 -15.51
C LEU A 92 -1.31 17.38 -14.58
N ALA A 93 -0.69 18.43 -15.12
CA ALA A 93 -0.01 19.44 -14.30
C ALA A 93 -1.00 20.23 -13.42
N GLU A 94 -2.23 20.45 -13.90
CA GLU A 94 -3.29 21.10 -13.12
C GLU A 94 -3.65 20.28 -11.86
N THR A 95 -3.72 18.95 -11.96
CA THR A 95 -4.09 18.09 -10.82
C THR A 95 -2.90 17.68 -9.95
N LEU A 96 -1.67 17.68 -10.48
CA LEU A 96 -0.49 17.16 -9.79
C LEU A 96 -0.24 17.82 -8.42
N SER A 97 -0.43 19.13 -8.33
CA SER A 97 -0.21 19.87 -7.07
C SER A 97 -1.15 19.41 -5.96
N LEU A 98 -2.42 19.20 -6.30
CA LEU A 98 -3.46 18.69 -5.39
C LEU A 98 -3.19 17.22 -5.03
N GLU A 99 -2.83 16.40 -6.02
CA GLU A 99 -2.47 14.99 -5.78
C GLU A 99 -1.27 14.89 -4.83
N THR A 100 -0.23 15.70 -5.04
CA THR A 100 0.98 15.73 -4.19
C THR A 100 0.62 16.12 -2.75
N ALA A 101 -0.14 17.19 -2.57
CA ALA A 101 -0.58 17.63 -1.24
C ALA A 101 -1.41 16.56 -0.53
N TYR A 102 -2.34 15.93 -1.25
CA TYR A 102 -3.12 14.81 -0.72
C TYR A 102 -2.25 13.62 -0.31
N ARG A 103 -1.20 13.29 -1.07
CA ARG A 103 -0.26 12.22 -0.69
C ARG A 103 0.61 12.61 0.50
N ASP A 104 0.98 13.88 0.65
CA ASP A 104 1.70 14.36 1.83
C ASP A 104 0.86 14.18 3.10
N ASP A 105 -0.43 14.51 3.05
CA ASP A 105 -1.35 14.31 4.17
C ASP A 105 -1.49 12.82 4.52
N GLN A 106 -1.66 11.95 3.50
CA GLN A 106 -1.71 10.49 3.70
C GLN A 106 -0.43 9.94 4.32
N ARG A 107 0.74 10.39 3.86
CA ARG A 107 2.04 9.99 4.43
C ARG A 107 2.13 10.40 5.90
N ALA A 108 1.73 11.63 6.24
CA ALA A 108 1.77 12.13 7.60
C ALA A 108 0.84 11.34 8.53
N GLU A 109 -0.37 11.04 8.08
CA GLU A 109 -1.34 10.24 8.83
C GLU A 109 -0.82 8.81 9.03
N ALA A 110 -0.35 8.15 7.97
CA ALA A 110 0.18 6.79 8.04
C ALA A 110 1.38 6.69 9.00
N ARG A 111 2.33 7.63 8.94
CA ARG A 111 3.46 7.69 9.88
C ARG A 111 3.00 7.86 11.32
N THR A 112 1.97 8.66 11.56
CA THR A 112 1.39 8.84 12.90
C THR A 112 0.77 7.54 13.41
N ARG A 113 0.02 6.83 12.56
CA ARG A 113 -0.58 5.53 12.88
C ARG A 113 0.48 4.46 13.16
N ILE A 114 1.53 4.38 12.34
CA ILE A 114 2.69 3.49 12.56
C ILE A 114 3.30 3.74 13.94
N ARG A 115 3.67 4.99 14.25
CA ARG A 115 4.30 5.33 15.54
C ARG A 115 3.39 4.98 16.72
N LYS A 116 2.08 5.20 16.60
CA LYS A 116 1.09 4.85 17.63
C LYS A 116 1.00 3.34 17.82
N ALA A 117 0.92 2.57 16.73
CA ALA A 117 0.88 1.11 16.77
C ALA A 117 2.17 0.53 17.37
N GLN A 118 3.34 1.04 16.98
CA GLN A 118 4.63 0.65 17.54
C GLN A 118 4.77 1.02 19.04
N GLY A 119 4.24 2.18 19.46
CA GLY A 119 4.15 2.55 20.87
C GLY A 119 3.29 1.57 21.67
N ARG A 120 2.15 1.14 21.11
CA ARG A 120 1.28 0.13 21.71
C ARG A 120 1.96 -1.24 21.78
N LEU A 121 2.62 -1.69 20.70
CA LEU A 121 3.37 -2.95 20.66
C LEU A 121 4.45 -2.99 21.73
N ARG A 122 5.27 -1.94 21.85
CA ARG A 122 6.29 -1.83 22.91
C ARG A 122 5.68 -1.95 24.31
N SER A 123 4.55 -1.29 24.55
CA SER A 123 3.88 -1.32 25.85
C SER A 123 3.31 -2.72 26.17
N LEU A 124 2.77 -3.41 25.16
CA LEU A 124 2.24 -4.76 25.31
C LEU A 124 3.36 -5.78 25.56
N LEU A 125 4.49 -5.68 24.86
CA LEU A 125 5.66 -6.53 25.08
C LEU A 125 6.24 -6.35 26.49
N GLN A 126 6.41 -5.11 26.95
CA GLN A 126 6.87 -4.83 28.32
C GLN A 126 5.91 -5.40 29.38
N LEU A 127 4.61 -5.40 29.12
CA LEU A 127 3.63 -5.97 30.04
C LEU A 127 3.70 -7.51 30.05
N ALA A 128 3.94 -8.13 28.90
CA ALA A 128 4.15 -9.57 28.79
C ALA A 128 5.43 -10.01 29.53
N GLU A 129 6.54 -9.29 29.33
CA GLU A 129 7.82 -9.53 30.02
C GLU A 129 7.71 -9.40 31.55
N ARG A 130 6.83 -8.52 32.06
CA ARG A 130 6.60 -8.37 33.51
C ARG A 130 5.69 -9.45 34.12
N ARG A 131 4.97 -10.23 33.30
CA ARG A 131 4.02 -11.27 33.73
C ARG A 131 4.66 -12.66 33.86
N LEU A 132 5.99 -12.73 33.93
CA LEU A 132 6.83 -13.95 34.03
C LEU A 132 6.48 -14.98 35.13
N ASP A 133 5.41 -14.80 35.91
CA ASP A 133 4.89 -15.83 36.83
C ASP A 133 3.93 -16.84 36.16
N SER A 134 3.54 -16.62 34.89
CA SER A 134 2.91 -17.66 34.07
C SER A 134 3.41 -17.52 32.63
N PRO A 135 4.14 -18.51 32.08
CA PRO A 135 4.51 -18.48 30.67
C PRO A 135 3.23 -18.47 29.82
N PRO A 136 3.22 -17.73 28.70
CA PRO A 136 2.11 -17.78 27.78
C PRO A 136 1.97 -19.23 27.29
N THR A 137 0.86 -19.88 27.62
CA THR A 137 0.63 -21.28 27.27
C THR A 137 0.20 -21.39 25.81
N GLY A 138 1.17 -21.48 24.90
CA GLY A 138 0.94 -21.83 23.49
C GLY A 138 2.01 -21.30 22.53
N ILE A 139 2.35 -22.11 21.52
CA ILE A 139 3.31 -21.78 20.44
C ILE A 139 2.93 -20.47 19.72
N ASP A 140 1.63 -20.16 19.62
CA ASP A 140 1.11 -18.97 18.94
C ASP A 140 1.44 -17.65 19.67
N ALA A 141 1.69 -17.68 20.98
CA ALA A 141 2.00 -16.48 21.74
C ALA A 141 3.47 -16.06 21.57
N ASP A 142 4.39 -17.03 21.56
CA ASP A 142 5.81 -16.80 21.31
C ASP A 142 6.04 -16.28 19.89
N ASP A 143 5.33 -16.83 18.90
CA ASP A 143 5.35 -16.34 17.50
C ASP A 143 4.88 -14.88 17.38
N LEU A 144 3.78 -14.52 18.06
CA LEU A 144 3.27 -13.15 18.03
C LEU A 144 4.22 -12.14 18.70
N GLU A 145 4.94 -12.54 19.75
CA GLU A 145 5.96 -11.70 20.38
C GLU A 145 7.16 -11.48 19.47
N ASP A 146 7.65 -12.54 18.82
CA ASP A 146 8.78 -12.44 17.89
C ASP A 146 8.42 -11.57 16.68
N ARG A 147 7.20 -11.70 16.16
CA ARG A 147 6.67 -10.83 15.09
C ARG A 147 6.54 -9.38 15.54
N ALA A 148 6.12 -9.14 16.78
CA ALA A 148 6.09 -7.80 17.35
C ALA A 148 7.50 -7.20 17.48
N ARG A 149 8.48 -7.99 17.93
CA ARG A 149 9.89 -7.56 17.98
C ARG A 149 10.45 -7.28 16.59
N GLU A 150 10.16 -8.11 15.60
CA GLU A 150 10.57 -7.90 14.20
C GLU A 150 9.96 -6.62 13.62
N SER A 151 8.66 -6.40 13.85
CA SER A 151 7.93 -5.22 13.36
C SER A 151 8.37 -3.90 14.00
N LEU A 152 9.09 -3.96 15.13
CA LEU A 152 9.67 -2.81 15.81
C LEU A 152 11.10 -2.48 15.35
N ARG A 153 11.69 -3.29 14.46
CA ARG A 153 13.07 -3.06 13.96
C ARG A 153 13.19 -1.83 13.07
N PHE A 154 12.12 -1.48 12.36
CA PHE A 154 12.11 -0.35 11.43
C PHE A 154 11.21 0.75 11.96
N ASP A 155 11.71 1.99 11.95
CA ASP A 155 10.86 3.14 12.24
C ASP A 155 10.01 3.55 11.03
N ALA A 156 9.10 4.50 11.26
CA ALA A 156 8.17 4.95 10.22
C ALA A 156 8.86 5.62 9.02
N ASP A 157 10.02 6.23 9.23
CA ASP A 157 10.76 6.93 8.18
C ASP A 157 11.62 5.93 7.38
N GLU A 158 12.17 4.90 8.01
CA GLU A 158 12.81 3.76 7.35
C GLU A 158 11.81 2.98 6.48
N LEU A 159 10.61 2.70 7.00
CA LEU A 159 9.53 2.06 6.23
C LEU A 159 9.15 2.92 5.00
N ALA A 160 9.10 4.25 5.15
CA ALA A 160 8.84 5.15 4.02
C ALA A 160 9.95 5.08 2.97
N GLN A 161 11.22 5.03 3.39
CA GLN A 161 12.35 4.92 2.47
C GLN A 161 12.34 3.59 1.71
N ILE A 162 12.08 2.48 2.39
CA ILE A 162 11.98 1.16 1.76
C ILE A 162 10.83 1.17 0.74
N ALA A 163 9.66 1.66 1.12
CA ALA A 163 8.52 1.76 0.22
C ALA A 163 8.83 2.59 -1.04
N ARG A 164 9.55 3.71 -0.87
CA ARG A 164 9.97 4.56 -1.99
C ARG A 164 10.98 3.87 -2.91
N GLN A 165 11.95 3.14 -2.35
CA GLN A 165 12.91 2.38 -3.14
C GLN A 165 12.22 1.27 -3.93
N GLU A 166 11.28 0.57 -3.30
CA GLU A 166 10.50 -0.49 -3.91
C GLU A 166 9.60 0.05 -5.05
N ALA A 167 8.96 1.20 -4.84
CA ALA A 167 8.20 1.89 -5.88
C ALA A 167 9.10 2.31 -7.06
N ARG A 168 10.31 2.81 -6.79
CA ARG A 168 11.28 3.17 -7.83
C ARG A 168 11.72 1.98 -8.64
N ALA A 169 12.05 0.86 -7.99
CA ALA A 169 12.43 -0.39 -8.67
C ALA A 169 11.32 -0.87 -9.62
N ARG A 170 10.06 -0.83 -9.16
CA ARG A 170 8.90 -1.19 -10.01
C ARG A 170 8.77 -0.29 -11.23
N LEU A 171 9.03 1.00 -11.09
CA LEU A 171 9.00 1.92 -12.24
C LEU A 171 10.18 1.74 -13.18
N SER A 172 11.38 1.41 -12.68
CA SER A 172 12.56 1.18 -13.52
C SER A 172 12.50 -0.14 -14.28
N ASP A 173 11.87 -1.17 -13.72
CA ASP A 173 11.74 -2.51 -14.33
C ASP A 173 10.65 -2.56 -15.43
N GLY A 174 10.07 -1.41 -15.79
CA GLY A 174 9.24 -1.27 -17.00
C GLY A 174 7.77 -1.68 -16.86
N PHE A 175 7.26 -1.94 -15.64
CA PHE A 175 5.83 -2.21 -15.42
C PHE A 175 5.13 -1.01 -14.75
N ALA A 176 4.74 -0.05 -15.58
CA ALA A 176 3.73 0.92 -15.19
C ALA A 176 2.39 0.20 -14.93
N ALA A 177 1.79 0.48 -13.77
CA ALA A 177 0.39 0.24 -13.45
C ALA A 177 -0.11 -1.22 -13.45
N SER A 178 0.19 -1.97 -12.39
CA SER A 178 -0.82 -2.90 -11.85
C SER A 178 -1.23 -2.41 -10.47
N PRO A 179 -2.52 -2.07 -10.24
CA PRO A 179 -2.99 -1.79 -8.90
C PRO A 179 -2.74 -3.06 -8.08
N VAL A 180 -2.00 -2.94 -6.98
CA VAL A 180 -1.79 -4.05 -6.04
C VAL A 180 -3.07 -4.24 -5.24
N TYR A 181 -4.09 -4.76 -5.91
CA TYR A 181 -5.22 -5.50 -5.38
C TYR A 181 -5.44 -6.64 -6.36
N GLY A 182 -4.71 -7.72 -6.18
CA GLY A 182 -4.83 -8.90 -7.03
C GLY A 182 -3.65 -9.82 -6.84
N GLU A 183 -3.92 -10.98 -6.26
CA GLU A 183 -3.07 -12.15 -6.26
C GLU A 183 -2.47 -12.37 -7.66
N GLN A 184 -1.16 -12.17 -7.85
CA GLN A 184 -0.29 -12.91 -8.79
C GLN A 184 1.11 -12.28 -8.93
N GLY A 185 2.13 -12.99 -8.44
CA GLY A 185 3.33 -13.27 -9.25
C GLY A 185 4.42 -12.22 -9.46
N VAL A 186 4.66 -11.27 -8.54
CA VAL A 186 5.92 -10.50 -8.55
C VAL A 186 6.94 -11.21 -7.65
N PRO A 187 8.18 -11.50 -8.09
CA PRO A 187 9.19 -12.08 -7.22
C PRO A 187 9.48 -11.11 -6.07
N GLU A 188 9.12 -11.51 -4.86
CA GLU A 188 9.26 -10.68 -3.67
C GLU A 188 10.72 -10.53 -3.28
N LEU A 189 11.18 -9.29 -3.15
CA LEU A 189 12.40 -9.01 -2.42
C LEU A 189 12.13 -9.26 -0.93
N PRO A 190 12.95 -10.06 -0.22
CA PRO A 190 12.72 -10.45 1.18
C PRO A 190 12.73 -9.26 2.18
N HIS A 191 12.91 -8.03 1.71
CA HIS A 191 12.96 -6.79 2.48
C HIS A 191 11.98 -5.71 1.99
N SER A 192 10.97 -6.10 1.22
CA SER A 192 9.91 -5.23 0.72
C SER A 192 8.89 -4.90 1.83
N VAL A 193 8.30 -3.70 1.82
CA VAL A 193 7.20 -3.35 2.74
C VAL A 193 5.95 -4.18 2.44
N ALA A 194 5.72 -4.51 1.16
CA ALA A 194 4.66 -5.42 0.75
C ALA A 194 4.93 -6.87 1.21
N ALA A 195 6.18 -7.33 1.18
CA ALA A 195 6.56 -8.64 1.71
C ALA A 195 6.42 -8.69 3.24
N LEU A 196 6.82 -7.64 3.95
CA LEU A 196 6.60 -7.49 5.39
C LEU A 196 5.10 -7.46 5.71
N ALA A 197 4.31 -6.71 4.94
CA ALA A 197 2.86 -6.66 5.11
C ALA A 197 2.16 -7.99 4.79
N ARG A 198 2.58 -8.71 3.73
CA ARG A 198 2.01 -10.01 3.36
C ARG A 198 2.38 -11.10 4.34
N ARG A 199 3.63 -11.13 4.82
CA ARG A 199 4.07 -12.04 5.89
C ARG A 199 3.25 -11.81 7.16
N LEU A 200 2.98 -10.55 7.53
CA LEU A 200 2.08 -10.24 8.63
C LEU A 200 0.63 -10.78 8.42
N VAL A 201 0.12 -10.86 7.18
CA VAL A 201 -1.22 -11.44 6.86
C VAL A 201 -1.21 -12.97 6.82
N GLU A 202 -0.27 -13.57 6.09
CA GLU A 202 -0.20 -15.03 5.91
C GLU A 202 -0.02 -15.72 7.27
N ASP A 203 0.81 -15.14 8.13
CA ASP A 203 1.05 -15.66 9.48
C ASP A 203 -0.12 -15.36 10.44
N ALA A 204 -0.99 -14.38 10.15
CA ALA A 204 -2.23 -14.16 10.90
C ALA A 204 -3.37 -15.09 10.42
N ARG A 205 -3.34 -15.51 9.15
CA ARG A 205 -4.29 -16.47 8.57
C ARG A 205 -3.93 -17.92 8.89
N GLY A 206 -2.64 -18.24 9.04
CA GLY A 206 -2.18 -19.57 9.48
C GLY A 206 -2.66 -19.98 10.88
N GLN A 207 -3.15 -19.04 11.69
CA GLN A 207 -3.71 -19.28 13.02
C GLN A 207 -5.24 -19.53 13.01
N LEU A 208 -5.86 -19.68 11.83
CA LEU A 208 -7.31 -19.96 11.67
C LEU A 208 -7.63 -21.40 11.26
N PHE A 209 -6.64 -22.29 11.15
CA PHE A 209 -6.82 -23.71 10.80
C PHE A 209 -6.09 -24.65 11.73
#